data_AF-A0A2A3XES2-F1
#
_entry.id   AF-A0A2A3XES2-F1
#
_cell.length_a   1.000
_cell.length_b   1.000
_cell.length_c   1.000
_cell.angle_alpha   90.00
_cell.angle_beta   90.00
_cell.angle_gamma   90.00
#
_symmetry.space_group_name_H-M   'P 1'
#
loop_
_entity.id
_entity.type
_entity.pdbx_description
1 polymer ?
#
loop_
_entity_poly.entity_id
_entity_poly.type
_entity_poly.pdbx_seq_one_letter_code
_entity_poly.pdbx_strand_id
1 'polypeptide(L)'
;MLLFNWNLKLYFKSECYVCTFVAKRLLEMSHWCIAGSQRRLQEDYGYWYCPDGRNAEQQALFERAEIVPQALESIFTHACGRPFNISVDNLGGDVEVDRSAFTARVVSRAQGYLKEGLPVRANAFLVAINCFYSHQKALADAIAEGQAVLDQLDVTASA
;
A
#
# COMPACT_ATOMS: atom_id res chain seq x y z
N MET A 1 13.77 -15.44 -5.54
CA MET A 1 13.79 -14.68 -4.27
C MET A 1 14.42 -13.31 -4.54
N LEU A 2 13.74 -12.46 -5.31
CA LEU A 2 14.27 -11.14 -5.67
C LEU A 2 13.78 -10.10 -4.65
N LEU A 3 14.69 -9.81 -3.72
CA LEU A 3 14.93 -8.56 -3.00
C LEU A 3 13.77 -7.56 -2.96
N PHE A 4 12.84 -7.74 -2.01
CA PHE A 4 12.28 -6.60 -1.29
C PHE A 4 12.82 -6.67 0.14
N ASN A 5 13.77 -5.78 0.41
CA ASN A 5 14.40 -5.70 1.72
C ASN A 5 13.33 -5.17 2.69
N TRP A 6 12.93 -5.96 3.69
CA TRP A 6 12.09 -5.59 4.85
C TRP A 6 12.76 -4.52 5.73
N ASN A 7 13.56 -3.64 5.14
CA ASN A 7 14.27 -2.57 5.80
C ASN A 7 13.26 -1.48 6.14
N LEU A 8 12.40 -1.78 7.11
CA LEU A 8 11.45 -0.90 7.76
C LEU A 8 12.13 0.38 8.27
N LYS A 9 13.46 0.36 8.49
CA LYS A 9 14.28 1.58 8.69
C LYS A 9 14.06 2.66 7.62
N LEU A 10 13.83 2.29 6.36
CA LEU A 10 13.55 3.24 5.26
C LEU A 10 12.14 3.88 5.37
N TYR A 11 11.23 3.24 6.10
CA TYR A 11 9.85 3.67 6.29
C TYR A 11 9.63 4.41 7.63
N PHE A 12 10.53 4.21 8.59
CA PHE A 12 10.38 4.67 9.98
C PHE A 12 11.46 5.63 10.48
N LYS A 13 12.59 5.84 9.77
CA LYS A 13 13.54 6.90 10.16
C LYS A 13 12.99 8.27 9.79
N SER A 14 12.69 9.07 10.81
CA SER A 14 12.56 10.52 10.76
C SER A 14 13.78 11.15 10.10
N GLU A 15 13.56 12.23 9.33
CA GLU A 15 14.52 12.98 8.49
C GLU A 15 14.59 12.60 7.01
N CYS A 16 13.45 12.57 6.32
CA CYS A 16 13.42 12.94 4.91
C CYS A 16 12.25 13.89 4.63
N TYR A 17 12.60 15.15 4.39
CA TYR A 17 11.75 16.20 3.86
C TYR A 17 11.29 15.83 2.45
N VAL A 18 10.25 15.01 2.28
CA VAL A 18 9.10 15.28 1.39
C VAL A 18 7.99 14.29 1.78
N CYS A 19 6.80 14.77 2.13
CA CYS A 19 5.62 13.91 2.36
C CYS A 19 5.33 12.94 1.19
N THR A 20 5.83 13.25 -0.01
CA THR A 20 5.71 12.42 -1.21
C THR A 20 6.58 11.15 -1.18
N PHE A 21 7.72 11.14 -0.49
CA PHE A 21 8.57 9.94 -0.43
C PHE A 21 7.91 8.85 0.41
N VAL A 22 7.35 9.22 1.57
CA VAL A 22 6.62 8.27 2.44
C VAL A 22 5.38 7.75 1.73
N ALA A 23 4.60 8.61 1.07
CA ALA A 23 3.43 8.19 0.29
C ALA A 23 3.80 7.17 -0.80
N LYS A 24 4.82 7.47 -1.62
CA LYS A 24 5.32 6.55 -2.65
C LYS A 24 5.70 5.18 -2.08
N ARG A 25 6.38 5.16 -0.93
CA ARG A 25 6.78 3.92 -0.26
C ARG A 25 5.59 3.13 0.30
N LEU A 26 4.59 3.81 0.84
CA LEU A 26 3.37 3.16 1.32
C LEU A 26 2.53 2.60 0.15
N LEU A 27 2.52 3.28 -0.99
CA LEU A 27 1.89 2.80 -2.21
C LEU A 27 2.61 1.55 -2.75
N GLU A 28 3.94 1.59 -2.88
CA GLU A 28 4.75 0.42 -3.28
C GLU A 28 4.48 -0.80 -2.37
N MET A 29 4.45 -0.59 -1.05
CA MET A 29 4.13 -1.67 -0.11
C MET A 29 2.70 -2.19 -0.30
N SER A 30 1.75 -1.31 -0.60
CA SER A 30 0.37 -1.68 -0.87
C SER A 30 0.24 -2.58 -2.10
N HIS A 31 0.96 -2.26 -3.19
CA HIS A 31 1.05 -3.12 -4.36
C HIS A 31 1.67 -4.49 -4.02
N TRP A 32 2.73 -4.50 -3.21
CA TRP A 32 3.36 -5.76 -2.78
C TRP A 32 2.42 -6.65 -1.97
N CYS A 33 1.67 -6.07 -1.02
CA CYS A 33 0.74 -6.79 -0.14
C CYS A 33 -0.34 -7.56 -0.90
N ILE A 34 -0.71 -7.12 -2.10
CA ILE A 34 -1.75 -7.72 -2.93
C ILE A 34 -1.20 -8.53 -4.12
N ALA A 35 0.04 -8.29 -4.53
CA ALA A 35 0.68 -9.04 -5.60
C ALA A 35 0.85 -10.52 -5.23
N GLY A 36 0.24 -11.43 -6.01
CA GLY A 36 0.41 -12.88 -5.85
C GLY A 36 1.86 -13.36 -6.06
N SER A 37 2.16 -14.63 -5.76
CA SER A 37 3.52 -15.18 -5.81
C SER A 37 4.20 -14.96 -7.16
N GLN A 38 3.50 -15.21 -8.27
CA GLN A 38 4.02 -15.02 -9.62
C GLN A 38 4.20 -13.55 -9.98
N ARG A 39 3.28 -12.68 -9.56
CA ARG A 39 3.38 -11.23 -9.80
C ARG A 39 4.59 -10.63 -9.11
N ARG A 40 4.95 -11.11 -7.91
CA ARG A 40 6.15 -10.67 -7.18
C ARG A 40 7.48 -10.99 -7.87
N LEU A 41 7.47 -11.81 -8.91
CA LEU A 41 8.65 -12.12 -9.71
C LEU A 41 8.80 -11.18 -10.92
N GLN A 42 7.79 -10.35 -11.19
CA GLN A 42 7.77 -9.40 -12.30
C GLN A 42 8.19 -8.01 -11.82
N GLU A 43 8.77 -7.23 -12.72
CA GLU A 43 8.99 -5.79 -12.53
C GLU A 43 7.64 -5.11 -12.22
N ASP A 44 7.66 -4.18 -11.26
CA ASP A 44 6.48 -3.48 -10.73
C ASP A 44 5.27 -4.39 -10.43
N TYR A 45 5.53 -5.63 -10.03
CA TYR A 45 4.51 -6.64 -9.76
C TYR A 45 3.59 -6.94 -10.96
N GLY A 46 4.04 -6.68 -12.18
CA GLY A 46 3.25 -6.79 -13.41
C GLY A 46 2.15 -5.72 -13.52
N TYR A 47 2.26 -4.61 -12.79
CA TYR A 47 1.44 -3.43 -13.07
C TYR A 47 1.87 -2.80 -14.39
N TRP A 48 0.89 -2.37 -15.18
CA TRP A 48 1.15 -1.64 -16.41
C TRP A 48 1.46 -0.18 -16.09
N TYR A 49 2.59 0.31 -16.61
CA TYR A 49 2.92 1.73 -16.58
C TYR A 49 2.47 2.39 -17.88
N CYS A 50 1.67 3.44 -17.77
CA CYS A 50 1.34 4.33 -18.86
C CYS A 50 1.81 5.74 -18.49
N PRO A 51 2.63 6.39 -19.33
CA PRO A 51 3.05 7.76 -19.06
C PRO A 51 1.84 8.70 -19.07
N ASP A 52 2.06 9.91 -18.57
CA ASP A 52 1.10 11.00 -18.63
C ASP A 52 0.53 11.22 -20.05
N GLY A 53 -0.71 11.73 -20.12
CA GLY A 53 -1.43 11.88 -21.39
C GLY A 53 -2.43 10.75 -21.66
N ARG A 54 -2.87 10.05 -20.61
CA ARG A 54 -3.84 8.96 -20.73
C ARG A 54 -5.17 9.46 -21.29
N ASN A 55 -5.72 8.71 -22.24
CA ASN A 55 -7.11 8.87 -22.66
C ASN A 55 -8.07 8.34 -21.58
N ALA A 56 -9.38 8.57 -21.77
CA ALA A 56 -10.39 8.21 -20.77
C ALA A 56 -10.42 6.71 -20.45
N GLU A 57 -10.20 5.85 -21.43
CA GLU A 57 -10.17 4.40 -21.25
C GLU A 57 -8.94 3.96 -20.44
N GLN A 58 -7.76 4.50 -20.76
CA GLN A 58 -6.52 4.24 -20.06
C GLN A 58 -6.56 4.74 -18.61
N GLN A 59 -7.15 5.93 -18.39
CA GLN A 59 -7.37 6.47 -17.06
C GLN A 59 -8.33 5.58 -16.24
N ALA A 60 -9.41 5.09 -16.84
CA ALA A 60 -10.33 4.17 -16.18
C ALA A 60 -9.68 2.82 -15.81
N LEU A 61 -8.79 2.31 -16.66
CA LEU A 61 -8.00 1.11 -16.38
C LEU A 61 -7.02 1.35 -15.22
N PHE A 62 -6.34 2.49 -15.22
CA PHE A 62 -5.48 2.91 -14.11
C PHE A 62 -6.27 2.98 -12.79
N GLU A 63 -7.39 3.72 -12.76
CA GLU A 63 -8.20 3.86 -11.55
C GLU A 63 -8.67 2.50 -11.04
N ARG A 64 -9.08 1.59 -11.94
CA ARG A 64 -9.47 0.23 -11.55
C ARG A 64 -8.32 -0.54 -10.89
N ALA A 65 -7.12 -0.44 -11.46
CA ALA A 65 -5.93 -1.11 -10.93
C ALA A 65 -5.48 -0.52 -9.58
N GLU A 66 -5.74 0.77 -9.35
CA GLU A 66 -5.29 1.54 -8.19
C GLU A 66 -6.29 1.60 -7.03
N ILE A 67 -7.57 1.20 -7.21
CA ILE A 67 -8.55 1.17 -6.10
C ILE A 67 -8.01 0.41 -4.89
N VAL A 68 -7.44 -0.78 -5.12
CA VAL A 68 -6.98 -1.66 -4.03
C VAL A 68 -5.66 -1.19 -3.41
N PRO A 69 -4.61 -0.87 -4.19
CA PRO A 69 -3.38 -0.27 -3.67
C PRO A 69 -3.64 0.99 -2.85
N GLN A 70 -4.38 1.97 -3.38
CA GLN A 70 -4.61 3.24 -2.68
C GLN A 70 -5.53 3.08 -1.47
N ALA A 71 -6.38 2.05 -1.42
CA ALA A 71 -7.14 1.72 -0.21
C ALA A 71 -6.24 1.25 0.93
N LEU A 72 -5.25 0.39 0.64
CA LEU A 72 -4.26 -0.03 1.62
C LEU A 72 -3.31 1.11 2.00
N GLU A 73 -2.87 1.91 1.02
CA GLU A 73 -2.03 3.09 1.25
C GLU A 73 -2.73 4.05 2.22
N SER A 74 -4.03 4.29 2.00
CA SER A 74 -4.85 5.09 2.91
C SER A 74 -4.82 4.52 4.33
N ILE A 75 -5.10 3.23 4.52
CA ILE A 75 -5.08 2.59 5.85
C ILE A 75 -3.71 2.74 6.52
N PHE A 76 -2.62 2.47 5.81
CA PHE A 76 -1.27 2.58 6.34
C PHE A 76 -0.89 4.03 6.67
N THR A 77 -1.29 4.97 5.83
CA THR A 77 -1.04 6.41 6.05
C THR A 77 -1.72 6.91 7.31
N HIS A 78 -2.97 6.51 7.53
CA HIS A 78 -3.71 6.82 8.76
C HIS A 78 -3.06 6.17 9.99
N ALA A 79 -2.61 4.91 9.89
CA ALA A 79 -1.90 4.23 10.98
C ALA A 79 -0.54 4.86 11.30
N CYS A 80 0.07 5.59 10.36
CA CYS A 80 1.25 6.44 10.61
C CYS A 80 0.90 7.81 11.22
N GLY A 81 -0.37 8.10 11.50
CA GLY A 81 -0.82 9.41 12.00
C GLY A 81 -0.76 10.53 10.95
N ARG A 82 -0.89 10.20 9.66
CA ARG A 82 -0.74 11.16 8.55
C ARG A 82 -2.03 11.28 7.72
N PRO A 83 -2.27 12.43 7.07
CA PRO A 83 -3.36 12.58 6.13
C PRO A 83 -3.05 11.87 4.80
N PHE A 84 -4.00 11.09 4.31
CA PHE A 84 -3.93 10.45 2.99
C PHE A 84 -4.38 11.41 1.88
N ASN A 85 -3.69 11.38 0.74
CA ASN A 85 -4.06 12.14 -0.45
C ASN A 85 -4.22 11.17 -1.63
N ILE A 86 -5.39 11.19 -2.28
CA ILE A 86 -5.64 10.40 -3.48
C ILE A 86 -4.68 10.81 -4.61
N SER A 87 -4.14 9.81 -5.33
CA SER A 87 -3.29 10.04 -6.50
C SER A 87 -4.01 9.60 -7.77
N VAL A 88 -4.30 10.56 -8.66
CA VAL A 88 -4.89 10.27 -9.98
C VAL A 88 -3.82 10.08 -11.07
N ASP A 89 -2.56 10.41 -10.75
CA ASP A 89 -1.34 10.18 -11.53
C ASP A 89 -1.45 10.43 -13.05
N ASN A 90 -1.93 11.62 -13.45
CA ASN A 90 -2.07 12.00 -14.87
C ASN A 90 -1.73 13.49 -15.04
N LEU A 91 -0.45 13.84 -15.02
CA LEU A 91 0.00 15.22 -15.19
C LEU A 91 -0.07 15.61 -16.67
N GLY A 92 -1.04 16.45 -17.05
CA GLY A 92 -1.11 16.99 -18.42
C GLY A 92 -1.86 16.10 -19.42
N GLY A 93 -2.71 15.18 -18.95
CA GLY A 93 -3.74 14.58 -19.80
C GLY A 93 -4.91 15.53 -20.05
N ASP A 94 -5.48 15.48 -21.25
CA ASP A 94 -6.67 16.28 -21.64
C ASP A 94 -7.98 15.75 -21.02
N VAL A 95 -7.90 14.67 -20.23
CA VAL A 95 -9.05 14.00 -19.62
C VAL A 95 -9.30 14.59 -18.24
N GLU A 96 -10.49 15.16 -18.05
CA GLU A 96 -10.97 15.50 -16.71
C GLU A 96 -11.20 14.22 -15.89
N VAL A 97 -10.44 14.09 -14.81
CA VAL A 97 -10.58 12.97 -13.87
C VAL A 97 -11.57 13.33 -12.79
N ASP A 98 -12.62 12.53 -12.63
CA ASP A 98 -13.53 12.64 -11.47
C ASP A 98 -12.83 12.11 -10.20
N ARG A 99 -12.00 12.99 -9.62
CA ARG A 99 -11.24 12.73 -8.40
C ARG A 99 -12.16 12.40 -7.22
N SER A 100 -13.35 12.98 -7.16
CA SER A 100 -14.32 12.73 -6.08
C SER A 100 -14.83 11.30 -6.15
N ALA A 101 -15.29 10.86 -7.32
CA ALA A 101 -15.77 9.50 -7.53
C ALA A 101 -14.65 8.46 -7.29
N PHE A 102 -13.43 8.73 -7.75
CA PHE A 102 -12.30 7.83 -7.50
C PHE A 102 -11.96 7.74 -5.99
N THR A 103 -11.94 8.87 -5.29
CA THR A 103 -11.75 8.92 -3.83
C THR A 103 -12.81 8.11 -3.11
N ALA A 104 -14.09 8.26 -3.48
CA ALA A 104 -15.18 7.52 -2.87
C ALA A 104 -15.03 6.00 -3.02
N ARG A 105 -14.57 5.51 -4.19
CA ARG A 105 -14.30 4.08 -4.42
C ARG A 105 -13.14 3.57 -3.57
N VAL A 106 -12.05 4.34 -3.46
CA VAL A 106 -10.89 4.01 -2.62
C VAL A 106 -11.28 3.96 -1.14
N VAL A 107 -11.99 4.97 -0.65
CA VAL A 107 -12.48 5.02 0.75
C VAL A 107 -13.43 3.87 1.04
N SER A 108 -14.37 3.57 0.14
CA SER A 108 -15.27 2.43 0.28
C SER A 108 -14.50 1.11 0.37
N ARG A 109 -13.48 0.93 -0.47
CA ARG A 109 -12.64 -0.29 -0.41
C ARG A 109 -11.85 -0.38 0.90
N ALA A 110 -11.30 0.72 1.39
CA ALA A 110 -10.60 0.77 2.67
C ALA A 110 -11.54 0.42 3.84
N GLN A 111 -12.75 0.98 3.85
CA GLN A 111 -13.77 0.64 4.84
C GLN A 111 -14.17 -0.85 4.79
N GLY A 112 -14.26 -1.44 3.59
CA GLY A 112 -14.46 -2.87 3.40
C GLY A 112 -13.36 -3.68 4.10
N TYR A 113 -12.09 -3.35 3.85
CA TYR A 113 -10.97 -4.02 4.53
C TYR A 113 -11.00 -3.92 6.06
N LEU A 114 -11.39 -2.75 6.60
CA LEU A 114 -11.49 -2.57 8.05
C LEU A 114 -12.63 -3.39 8.67
N LYS A 115 -13.66 -3.75 7.90
CA LYS A 115 -14.80 -4.57 8.35
C LYS A 115 -14.58 -6.07 8.15
N GLU A 116 -14.03 -6.44 6.99
CA GLU A 116 -13.90 -7.82 6.53
C GLU A 116 -12.58 -8.46 6.97
N GLY A 117 -11.57 -7.63 7.28
CA GLY A 117 -10.20 -8.06 7.51
C GLY A 117 -9.29 -7.76 6.32
N LEU A 118 -8.01 -7.58 6.62
CA LEU A 118 -6.97 -7.30 5.64
C LEU A 118 -6.37 -8.60 5.09
N PRO A 119 -5.90 -8.61 3.82
CA PRO A 119 -5.01 -9.65 3.34
C PRO A 119 -3.83 -9.77 4.28
N VAL A 120 -3.39 -10.99 4.56
CA VAL A 120 -2.42 -11.27 5.62
C VAL A 120 -1.18 -10.38 5.63
N ARG A 121 -0.61 -10.09 4.46
CA ARG A 121 0.59 -9.25 4.34
C ARG A 121 0.30 -7.80 4.66
N ALA A 122 -0.87 -7.31 4.28
CA ALA A 122 -1.34 -5.99 4.67
C ALA A 122 -1.61 -5.93 6.17
N ASN A 123 -2.17 -7.00 6.76
CA ASN A 123 -2.39 -7.09 8.21
C ASN A 123 -1.05 -7.08 8.97
N ALA A 124 -0.09 -7.92 8.56
CA ALA A 124 1.25 -7.98 9.15
C ALA A 124 1.94 -6.62 9.12
N PHE A 125 1.87 -5.92 7.98
CA PHE A 125 2.43 -4.58 7.85
C PHE A 125 1.70 -3.55 8.73
N LEU A 126 0.37 -3.60 8.79
CA LEU A 126 -0.41 -2.73 9.67
C LEU A 126 -0.08 -2.95 11.16
N VAL A 127 0.11 -4.20 11.59
CA VAL A 127 0.53 -4.54 12.96
C VAL A 127 1.88 -3.92 13.27
N ALA A 128 2.86 -4.04 12.36
CA ALA A 128 4.16 -3.42 12.51
C ALA A 128 4.08 -1.88 12.60
N ILE A 129 3.29 -1.25 11.71
CA ILE A 129 3.06 0.21 11.74
C ILE A 129 2.48 0.64 13.09
N ASN A 130 1.42 -0.02 13.57
CA ASN A 130 0.79 0.33 14.84
C ASN A 130 1.72 0.10 16.04
N CYS A 131 2.48 -0.99 16.05
CA CYS A 131 3.49 -1.23 17.08
C CYS A 131 4.52 -0.09 17.16
N PHE A 132 4.96 0.41 16.02
CA PHE A 132 5.94 1.48 15.97
C PHE A 132 5.35 2.87 16.26
N TYR A 133 4.32 3.30 15.51
CA TYR A 133 3.79 4.67 15.60
C TYR A 133 2.82 4.87 16.78
N SER A 134 1.95 3.90 17.04
CA SER A 134 0.90 4.03 18.05
C SER A 134 1.38 3.56 19.43
N HIS A 135 2.15 2.48 19.48
CA HIS A 135 2.63 1.88 20.73
C HIS A 135 4.08 2.23 21.08
N GLN A 136 4.78 2.98 20.22
CA GLN A 136 6.15 3.43 20.44
C GLN A 136 7.14 2.29 20.77
N LYS A 137 6.88 1.07 20.26
CA LYS A 137 7.82 -0.04 20.39
C LYS A 137 9.11 0.28 19.62
N ALA A 138 10.22 -0.31 20.06
CA ALA A 138 11.44 -0.25 19.27
C ALA A 138 11.18 -0.86 17.88
N LEU A 139 11.88 -0.33 16.88
CA LEU A 139 11.68 -0.76 15.49
C LEU A 139 11.78 -2.29 15.34
N ALA A 140 12.79 -2.92 15.94
CA ALA A 140 13.01 -4.36 15.86
C ALA A 140 11.81 -5.17 16.39
N ASP A 141 11.21 -4.73 17.50
CA ASP A 141 10.05 -5.39 18.10
C ASP A 141 8.82 -5.23 17.20
N ALA A 142 8.63 -4.04 16.61
CA ALA A 142 7.56 -3.81 15.65
C ALA A 142 7.69 -4.71 14.40
N ILE A 143 8.91 -4.95 13.92
CA ILE A 143 9.16 -5.91 12.83
C ILE A 143 8.77 -7.32 13.27
N ALA A 144 9.20 -7.75 14.45
CA ALA A 144 8.95 -9.09 14.96
C ALA A 144 7.44 -9.39 15.11
N GLU A 145 6.65 -8.42 15.56
CA GLU A 145 5.20 -8.55 15.67
C GLU A 145 4.53 -8.73 14.29
N GLY A 146 4.96 -7.95 13.30
CA GLY A 146 4.49 -8.13 11.92
C GLY A 146 4.89 -9.49 11.34
N GLN A 147 6.11 -9.95 11.60
CA GLN A 147 6.60 -11.25 11.14
C GLN A 147 5.81 -12.41 11.76
N ALA A 148 5.48 -12.33 13.06
CA ALA A 148 4.67 -13.34 13.73
C ALA A 148 3.29 -13.53 13.08
N VAL A 149 2.70 -12.48 12.51
CA VAL A 149 1.44 -12.56 11.75
C VAL A 149 1.62 -13.32 10.44
N LEU A 150 2.77 -13.18 9.77
CA LEU A 150 3.07 -13.93 8.55
C LEU A 150 3.32 -15.40 8.84
N ASP A 151 4.03 -15.70 9.92
CA ASP A 151 4.41 -17.08 10.26
C ASP A 151 3.20 -17.93 10.69
N GLN A 152 2.17 -17.30 11.27
CA GLN A 152 0.91 -17.97 11.61
C GLN A 152 0.19 -18.56 10.38
N LEU A 153 0.41 -18.00 9.18
CA LEU A 153 -0.18 -18.53 7.96
C LEU A 153 0.47 -19.83 7.49
N ASP A 154 1.79 -19.91 7.54
CA ASP A 154 2.53 -21.08 7.07
C ASP A 154 2.19 -22.31 7.90
N VAL A 155 1.86 -22.13 9.18
CA VAL A 155 1.38 -23.21 10.06
C VAL A 155 -0.03 -23.67 9.68
N THR A 156 -0.95 -22.75 9.39
CA THR A 156 -2.34 -23.10 9.00
C THR A 156 -2.48 -23.63 7.57
N ALA A 157 -1.57 -23.29 6.66
CA ALA A 157 -1.57 -23.79 5.28
C ALA A 157 -0.90 -25.17 5.15
N SER A 158 -0.16 -25.60 6.18
CA SER A 158 0.57 -26.87 6.23
C SER A 158 -0.08 -27.94 7.12
N ALA A 159 -1.24 -27.63 7.72
CA ALA A 159 -2.04 -28.50 8.59
C ALA A 159 -3.34 -28.91 7.89
#